data_AF-A0A534P525-F1
#
_entry.id   AF-A0A534P525-F1
#
_cell.length_a   1.000
_cell.length_b   1.000
_cell.length_c   1.000
_cell.angle_alpha   90.00
_cell.angle_beta   90.00
_cell.angle_gamma   90.00
#
_symmetry.space_group_name_H-M   'P 1'
#
loop_
_entity.id
_entity.type
_entity.pdbx_description
1 polymer ?
#
loop_
_entity_poly.entity_id
_entity_poly.type
_entity_poly.pdbx_seq_one_letter_code
_entity_poly.pdbx_strand_id
1 'polypeptide(L)'
;MESEVCRLCGGDGRIGNALGRSTATCPGCHGSGRRADTSSRFRDVTKTKPSHYAPPPTPEVAKGPRGPTTPEGVQLAREVAESTVLAEDAKARLLVEIMNHESTHGRCTQTFMKKIRKQARPGQPNLR
;
A
#
# COMPACT_ATOMS: atom_id res chain seq x y z
N MET A 1 34.25 -18.48 21.62
CA MET A 1 33.30 -18.45 20.48
C MET A 1 34.15 -18.52 19.22
N GLU A 2 34.39 -19.73 18.70
CA GLU A 2 35.23 -19.91 17.50
C GLU A 2 34.43 -19.50 16.26
N SER A 3 34.82 -18.37 15.66
CA SER A 3 34.21 -17.88 14.43
C SER A 3 34.51 -18.85 13.28
N GLU A 4 33.52 -19.66 12.91
CA GLU A 4 33.63 -20.60 11.80
C GLU A 4 34.17 -19.92 10.54
N VAL A 5 35.05 -20.60 9.81
CA VAL A 5 35.64 -20.06 8.57
C VAL A 5 34.57 -20.00 7.47
N CYS A 6 34.61 -18.96 6.63
CA CYS A 6 33.66 -18.80 5.55
C CYS A 6 33.83 -19.93 4.52
N ARG A 7 32.83 -20.83 4.44
CA ARG A 7 32.85 -21.97 3.50
C ARG A 7 32.84 -21.58 2.03
N LEU A 8 32.46 -20.34 1.70
CA LEU A 8 32.37 -19.85 0.32
C LEU A 8 33.71 -19.38 -0.24
N CYS A 9 34.61 -18.88 0.61
CA CYS A 9 35.93 -18.36 0.19
C CYS A 9 37.10 -19.00 0.94
N GLY A 10 36.85 -20.04 1.74
CA GLY A 10 37.87 -20.76 2.50
C GLY A 10 38.53 -19.96 3.63
N GLY A 11 38.21 -18.68 3.82
CA GLY A 11 38.85 -17.82 4.82
C GLY A 11 39.44 -16.54 4.23
N ASP A 12 39.63 -16.47 2.93
CA ASP A 12 40.41 -15.40 2.29
C ASP A 12 39.62 -14.11 2.04
N GLY A 13 38.30 -14.14 2.27
CA GLY A 13 37.41 -12.99 2.07
C GLY A 13 37.21 -12.60 0.60
N ARG A 14 37.86 -13.28 -0.34
CA ARG A 14 37.80 -12.99 -1.78
C ARG A 14 37.46 -14.23 -2.58
N ILE A 15 36.81 -14.04 -3.71
CA ILE A 15 36.52 -15.08 -4.70
C ILE A 15 37.14 -14.66 -6.02
N GLY A 16 38.06 -15.49 -6.51
CA GLY A 16 38.64 -15.33 -7.85
C GLY A 16 37.74 -15.97 -8.91
N ASN A 17 37.75 -15.43 -10.14
CA ASN A 17 37.22 -16.17 -11.28
C ASN A 17 38.21 -17.27 -11.73
N ALA A 18 37.71 -18.28 -12.44
CA ALA A 18 38.51 -19.42 -12.90
C ALA A 18 39.69 -19.01 -13.82
N LEU A 19 39.62 -17.82 -14.43
CA LEU A 19 40.66 -17.27 -15.29
C LEU A 19 41.74 -16.48 -14.51
N GLY A 20 41.65 -16.40 -13.18
CA GLY A 20 42.67 -15.84 -12.28
C GLY A 20 42.92 -14.33 -12.41
N ARG A 21 42.16 -13.63 -13.25
CA ARG A 21 42.42 -12.21 -13.61
C ARG A 21 41.61 -11.21 -12.79
N SER A 22 40.52 -11.64 -12.14
CA SER A 22 39.73 -10.76 -11.27
C SER A 22 39.36 -11.45 -9.97
N THR A 23 39.51 -10.70 -8.88
CA THR A 23 39.06 -11.10 -7.56
C THR A 23 37.94 -10.15 -7.13
N ALA A 24 36.85 -10.72 -6.65
CA ALA A 24 35.73 -9.98 -6.09
C ALA A 24 35.62 -10.27 -4.59
N THR A 25 35.08 -9.32 -3.84
CA THR A 25 34.79 -9.53 -2.42
C THR A 25 33.79 -10.66 -2.25
N CYS A 26 34.08 -11.62 -1.37
CA CYS A 26 33.23 -12.78 -1.14
C CYS A 26 31.84 -12.34 -0.66
N PRO A 27 30.74 -12.67 -1.37
CA PRO A 27 29.40 -12.25 -0.98
C PRO A 27 28.90 -12.94 0.29
N GLY A 28 29.44 -14.11 0.63
CA GLY A 28 29.04 -14.85 1.84
C GLY A 28 29.53 -14.23 3.15
N CYS A 29 30.71 -13.60 3.13
CA CYS A 29 31.31 -12.98 4.31
C CYS A 29 31.56 -11.47 4.17
N HIS A 30 31.32 -10.90 2.98
CA HIS A 30 31.64 -9.52 2.60
C HIS A 30 33.10 -9.13 2.89
N GLY A 31 34.06 -10.03 2.65
CA GLY A 31 35.48 -9.75 2.84
C GLY A 31 36.04 -10.10 4.21
N SER A 32 35.21 -10.49 5.17
CA SER A 32 35.66 -10.81 6.53
C SER A 32 36.37 -12.16 6.67
N GLY A 33 36.27 -13.05 5.68
CA GLY A 33 36.85 -14.41 5.73
C GLY A 33 36.17 -15.36 6.72
N ARG A 34 35.31 -14.84 7.60
CA ARG A 34 34.59 -15.61 8.62
C ARG A 34 33.13 -15.79 8.22
N ARG A 35 32.53 -16.89 8.67
CA ARG A 35 31.08 -17.09 8.57
C ARG A 35 30.42 -15.95 9.32
N ALA A 36 29.64 -15.15 8.60
CA ALA A 36 28.91 -14.08 9.25
C ALA A 36 27.89 -14.68 10.20
N ASP A 37 27.87 -14.17 11.42
CA ASP A 37 26.87 -14.52 12.41
C ASP A 37 25.48 -14.14 11.85
N THR A 38 24.69 -15.16 11.50
CA THR A 38 23.42 -14.98 10.79
C THR A 38 22.30 -14.48 11.70
N SER A 39 22.55 -14.28 13.00
CA SER A 39 21.56 -13.74 13.93
C SER A 39 21.04 -12.35 13.52
N SER A 40 21.80 -11.61 12.70
CA SER A 40 21.45 -10.26 12.25
C SER A 40 21.09 -10.14 10.76
N ARG A 41 21.13 -11.22 9.96
CA ARG A 41 21.19 -11.11 8.48
C ARG A 41 19.94 -11.54 7.70
N PHE A 42 18.91 -12.08 8.33
CA PHE A 42 17.57 -12.01 7.72
C PHE A 42 17.00 -10.60 7.97
N ARG A 43 17.61 -9.60 7.31
CA ARG A 43 16.94 -8.31 7.13
C ARG A 43 15.80 -8.56 6.16
N ASP A 44 14.62 -8.76 6.72
CA ASP A 44 13.38 -8.79 5.96
C ASP A 44 13.33 -7.53 5.09
N VAL A 45 13.58 -7.70 3.79
CA VAL A 45 13.70 -6.61 2.82
C VAL A 45 12.35 -5.91 2.64
N THR A 46 11.25 -6.57 3.03
CA THR A 46 9.95 -5.91 3.11
C THR A 46 9.98 -4.81 4.17
N LYS A 47 10.69 -5.00 5.30
CA LYS A 47 10.75 -3.98 6.37
C LYS A 47 11.63 -2.77 6.04
N THR A 48 12.53 -2.85 5.05
CA THR A 48 13.46 -1.75 4.71
C THR A 48 13.02 -0.87 3.54
N LYS A 49 11.90 -1.18 2.89
CA LYS A 49 11.34 -0.30 1.86
C LYS A 49 10.82 1.00 2.53
N PRO A 50 11.00 2.18 1.91
CA PRO A 50 10.45 3.45 2.42
C PRO A 50 8.94 3.40 2.69
N SER A 51 8.19 2.50 2.01
CA SER A 51 6.77 2.26 2.28
C SER A 51 6.46 1.63 3.65
N HIS A 52 7.45 1.05 4.34
CA HIS A 52 7.28 0.45 5.66
C HIS A 52 7.85 1.32 6.79
N TYR A 53 8.73 2.26 6.45
CA TYR A 53 9.25 3.29 7.35
C TYR A 53 8.55 4.63 7.22
N ALA A 54 7.71 4.80 6.18
CA ALA A 54 6.73 5.86 6.19
C ALA A 54 5.96 5.68 7.52
N PRO A 55 6.10 6.60 8.49
CA PRO A 55 5.10 6.64 9.54
C PRO A 55 3.75 6.64 8.82
N PRO A 56 2.75 5.85 9.27
CA PRO A 56 1.40 6.04 8.75
C PRO A 56 1.19 7.54 8.75
N PRO A 57 0.75 8.16 7.63
CA PRO A 57 0.58 9.60 7.57
C PRO A 57 -0.09 9.94 8.88
N THR A 58 0.61 10.74 9.70
CA THR A 58 0.10 11.17 11.01
C THR A 58 -1.37 11.38 10.76
N PRO A 59 -2.28 10.69 11.46
CA PRO A 59 -3.67 11.02 11.30
C PRO A 59 -3.68 12.49 11.72
N GLU A 60 -3.65 13.37 10.72
CA GLU A 60 -4.19 14.69 10.86
C GLU A 60 -5.46 14.38 11.60
N VAL A 61 -5.53 14.92 12.80
CA VAL A 61 -6.75 14.95 13.57
C VAL A 61 -7.72 15.67 12.64
N ALA A 62 -8.31 14.91 11.72
CA ALA A 62 -9.30 15.37 10.79
C ALA A 62 -10.49 15.48 11.71
N LYS A 63 -10.65 16.71 12.16
CA LYS A 63 -11.80 17.22 12.84
C LYS A 63 -13.00 16.76 12.01
N GLY A 64 -13.75 15.81 12.54
CA GLY A 64 -15.03 15.36 12.00
C GLY A 64 -14.96 14.21 10.98
N PRO A 65 -16.12 13.56 10.74
CA PRO A 65 -16.22 12.46 9.79
C PRO A 65 -15.73 12.91 8.41
N ARG A 66 -14.63 12.32 7.95
CA ARG A 66 -14.02 12.63 6.64
C ARG A 66 -15.03 12.25 5.56
N GLY A 67 -15.67 13.25 4.95
CA GLY A 67 -16.43 13.05 3.73
C GLY A 67 -15.51 12.75 2.53
N PRO A 68 -16.07 12.42 1.36
CA PRO A 68 -15.30 12.34 0.12
C PRO A 68 -14.51 13.64 -0.13
N THR A 69 -13.32 13.52 -0.70
CA THR A 69 -12.38 14.64 -0.93
C THR A 69 -12.44 15.17 -2.35
N THR A 70 -12.94 14.37 -3.29
CA THR A 70 -13.15 14.80 -4.69
C THR A 70 -14.41 15.64 -4.84
N PRO A 71 -14.42 16.66 -5.71
CA PRO A 71 -15.59 17.51 -5.93
C PRO A 71 -16.81 16.70 -6.40
N GLU A 72 -16.58 15.66 -7.23
CA GLU A 72 -17.62 14.75 -7.69
C GLU A 72 -18.16 13.89 -6.54
N GLY A 73 -17.27 13.39 -5.68
CA GLY A 73 -17.65 12.61 -4.50
C GLY A 73 -18.47 13.43 -3.50
N VAL A 74 -18.08 14.69 -3.26
CA VAL A 74 -18.82 15.62 -2.39
C VAL A 74 -20.22 15.89 -2.95
N GLN A 75 -20.35 16.17 -4.24
CA GLN A 75 -21.65 16.40 -4.86
C GLN A 75 -22.55 15.16 -4.74
N LEU A 76 -22.01 13.99 -5.01
CA LEU A 76 -22.75 12.73 -4.94
C LEU A 76 -23.16 12.37 -3.51
N ALA A 77 -22.29 12.62 -2.53
CA ALA A 77 -22.61 12.44 -1.11
C ALA A 77 -23.76 13.35 -0.65
N ARG A 78 -23.80 14.60 -1.14
CA ARG A 78 -24.91 15.51 -0.88
C ARG A 78 -26.21 15.01 -1.51
N GLU A 79 -26.17 14.56 -2.77
CA GLU A 79 -27.33 13.96 -3.44
C GLU A 79 -27.89 12.75 -2.67
N VAL A 80 -27.02 11.92 -2.08
CA VAL A 80 -27.42 10.78 -1.24
C VAL A 80 -28.01 11.25 0.10
N ALA A 81 -27.39 12.22 0.76
CA ALA A 81 -27.87 12.76 2.04
C ALA A 81 -29.24 13.44 1.90
N GLU A 82 -29.44 14.21 0.83
CA GLU A 82 -30.66 14.92 0.48
C GLU A 82 -31.76 13.98 -0.09
N SER A 83 -31.45 12.70 -0.36
CA SER A 83 -32.46 11.73 -0.81
C SER A 83 -33.49 11.46 0.29
N THR A 84 -34.76 11.77 0.01
CA THR A 84 -35.89 11.49 0.90
C THR A 84 -36.41 10.06 0.78
N VAL A 85 -35.93 9.31 -0.21
CA VAL A 85 -36.42 7.96 -0.55
C VAL A 85 -35.66 6.88 0.23
N LEU A 86 -34.41 7.15 0.61
CA LEU A 86 -33.55 6.19 1.29
C LEU A 86 -33.66 6.31 2.82
N ALA A 87 -33.66 5.16 3.50
CA ALA A 87 -33.46 5.10 4.93
C ALA A 87 -32.05 5.56 5.31
N GLU A 88 -31.88 6.11 6.52
CA GLU A 88 -30.59 6.63 7.02
C GLU A 88 -29.45 5.59 6.95
N ASP A 89 -29.74 4.32 7.24
CA ASP A 89 -28.78 3.22 7.10
C ASP A 89 -28.31 3.02 5.65
N ALA A 90 -29.23 3.16 4.68
CA ALA A 90 -28.92 3.03 3.27
C ALA A 90 -28.07 4.22 2.79
N LYS A 91 -28.35 5.43 3.28
CA LYS A 91 -27.53 6.62 3.02
C LYS A 91 -26.12 6.42 3.55
N ALA A 92 -25.97 5.96 4.79
CA ALA A 92 -24.68 5.69 5.39
C ALA A 92 -23.86 4.67 4.58
N ARG A 93 -24.49 3.58 4.11
CA ARG A 93 -23.84 2.59 3.24
C ARG A 93 -23.35 3.17 1.92
N LEU A 94 -24.18 3.99 1.26
CA LEU A 94 -23.81 4.63 0.01
C LEU A 94 -22.69 5.65 0.19
N LEU A 95 -22.69 6.41 1.29
CA LEU A 95 -21.60 7.33 1.62
C LEU A 95 -20.27 6.59 1.80
N VAL A 96 -20.28 5.46 2.51
CA VAL A 96 -19.10 4.59 2.65
C VAL A 96 -18.66 4.04 1.28
N GLU A 97 -19.59 3.66 0.42
CA GLU A 97 -19.27 3.17 -0.93
C GLU A 97 -18.60 4.25 -1.79
N ILE A 98 -19.09 5.50 -1.72
CA ILE A 98 -18.49 6.66 -2.42
C ILE A 98 -17.05 6.86 -1.93
N MET A 99 -16.83 6.88 -0.62
CA MET A 99 -15.50 7.07 -0.04
C MET A 99 -14.54 5.94 -0.42
N ASN A 100 -15.00 4.69 -0.40
CA ASN A 100 -14.17 3.53 -0.75
C ASN A 100 -13.79 3.52 -2.24
N HIS A 101 -14.74 3.87 -3.12
CA HIS A 101 -14.48 3.96 -4.55
C HIS A 101 -13.47 5.07 -4.85
N GLU A 102 -13.65 6.23 -4.21
CA GLU A 102 -12.71 7.35 -4.33
C GLU A 102 -11.31 6.98 -3.81
N SER A 103 -11.22 6.34 -2.64
CA SER A 103 -9.93 5.93 -2.07
C SER A 103 -9.19 4.91 -2.96
N THR A 104 -9.92 4.07 -3.70
CA THR A 104 -9.33 3.02 -4.55
C THR A 104 -8.94 3.56 -5.93
N HIS A 105 -9.76 4.45 -6.51
CA HIS A 105 -9.60 4.91 -7.89
C HIS A 105 -9.09 6.35 -8.03
N GLY A 106 -8.99 7.10 -6.92
CA GLY A 106 -8.63 8.51 -6.88
C GLY A 106 -9.68 9.47 -7.45
N ARG A 107 -10.78 8.94 -8.01
CA ARG A 107 -11.88 9.71 -8.60
C ARG A 107 -13.18 8.91 -8.64
N CYS A 108 -14.30 9.62 -8.57
CA CYS A 108 -15.61 9.02 -8.85
C CYS A 108 -15.82 8.92 -10.37
N THR A 109 -15.82 7.71 -10.90
CA THR A 109 -16.03 7.49 -12.35
C THR A 109 -17.49 7.75 -12.75
N GLN A 110 -17.75 8.10 -14.01
CA GLN A 110 -19.12 8.37 -14.49
C GLN A 110 -20.06 7.16 -14.34
N THR A 111 -19.54 5.94 -14.53
CA THR A 111 -20.30 4.69 -14.34
C THR A 111 -20.67 4.49 -12.87
N PHE A 112 -19.74 4.78 -11.97
CA PHE A 112 -19.97 4.75 -10.53
C PHE A 112 -21.01 5.79 -10.08
N MET A 113 -20.90 7.04 -10.54
CA MET A 113 -21.89 8.08 -10.26
C MET A 113 -23.30 7.67 -10.74
N LYS A 114 -23.41 7.11 -11.95
CA LYS A 114 -24.68 6.57 -12.47
C LYS A 114 -25.24 5.45 -11.59
N LYS A 115 -24.39 4.55 -11.09
CA LYS A 115 -24.79 3.46 -10.18
C LYS A 115 -25.38 4.01 -8.88
N ILE A 116 -24.66 4.92 -8.21
CA ILE A 116 -25.09 5.50 -6.94
C ILE A 116 -26.38 6.31 -7.13
N ARG A 117 -26.51 7.11 -8.19
CA ARG A 117 -27.76 7.84 -8.49
C ARG A 117 -28.95 6.91 -8.71
N LYS A 118 -28.74 5.78 -9.39
CA LYS A 118 -29.79 4.76 -9.58
C LYS A 118 -30.24 4.16 -8.24
N GLN A 119 -29.29 3.94 -7.33
CA GLN A 119 -29.60 3.43 -5.99
C GLN A 119 -30.27 4.50 -5.11
N ALA A 120 -29.89 5.77 -5.26
CA ALA A 120 -30.50 6.90 -4.56
C ALA A 120 -31.90 7.26 -5.06
N ARG A 121 -32.28 6.81 -6.27
CA ARG A 121 -33.59 7.01 -6.90
C ARG A 121 -34.10 5.70 -7.55
N PRO A 122 -34.57 4.72 -6.77
CA PRO A 122 -35.03 3.44 -7.30
C PRO A 122 -36.31 3.50 -8.16
N GLY A 123 -36.85 4.69 -8.47
CA GLY A 123 -38.14 4.88 -9.16
C GLY A 123 -38.12 5.67 -10.48
N GLN A 124 -36.97 6.04 -11.03
CA GLN A 124 -36.90 6.58 -12.40
C GLN A 124 -36.36 5.51 -13.35
N PRO A 125 -37.24 4.69 -13.98
CA PRO A 125 -36.84 4.02 -15.21
C PRO A 125 -36.41 5.11 -16.18
N ASN A 126 -35.24 4.96 -16.80
CA ASN A 126 -34.77 5.85 -17.86
C ASN A 126 -35.93 6.07 -18.84
N LEU A 127 -36.52 7.27 -18.85
CA LEU A 127 -37.41 7.66 -19.93
C LEU A 127 -36.51 7.77 -21.15
N ARG A 128 -36.68 6.82 -22.05
CA ARG A 128 -35.98 6.74 -23.33
C ARG A 128 -36.68 7.64 -24.33
#